data_AF-A0A2M6ZPJ1-F1
#
_entry.id   AF-A0A2M6ZPJ1-F1
#
_cell.length_a   1.000
_cell.length_b   1.000
_cell.length_c   1.000
_cell.angle_alpha   90.00
_cell.angle_beta   90.00
_cell.angle_gamma   90.00
#
_symmetry.space_group_name_H-M   'P 1'
#
loop_
_entity.id
_entity.type
_entity.pdbx_description
1 polymer ?
#
loop_
_entity_poly.entity_id
_entity_poly.type
_entity_poly.pdbx_seq_one_letter_code
_entity_poly.pdbx_strand_id
1 'polypeptide(L)'
;QYELVQSMAFEDAPEFRLLRRILARIAPLHLLDPQDQNFTPGGCQSVHDVIRFIHEKAVEELMDLPRFVKRFKGVKIFTLVSDIPLGLKILDLGGGIAPEAQGTRLLPEHIRSWPMKALWEGLSSPGVWSTEPVPVDFQGMMSSLSKTVAVTPGATTVSGFNLAVISENYLNLHLRLGYHFNLVDARMETEAPRNHIYFRFVGGVTDLTRRSRRAQLLEKILSQFHFKVDTKGDLVVAKVLHLPREDMEQRLQLLGRLIGFTRQLDIQLRRDDDVPDFVEAFFHQNSPLGEKPPEGGSYDGK
;
A
#
# COMPACT_ATOMS: atom_id res chain seq x y z
N GLN A 1 -39.57 49.66 -8.69
CA GLN A 1 -39.65 48.29 -9.23
C GLN A 1 -38.40 47.57 -8.77
N TYR A 2 -38.53 46.64 -7.83
CA TYR A 2 -37.42 45.80 -7.38
C TYR A 2 -37.48 44.50 -8.19
N GLU A 3 -36.48 44.24 -9.02
CA GLU A 3 -36.30 42.93 -9.67
C GLU A 3 -35.93 41.90 -8.59
N LEU A 4 -36.86 40.99 -8.31
CA LEU A 4 -36.58 39.74 -7.63
C LEU A 4 -35.76 38.87 -8.59
N VAL A 5 -34.44 38.91 -8.46
CA VAL A 5 -33.57 37.85 -8.97
C VAL A 5 -33.89 36.61 -8.14
N GLN A 6 -34.80 35.76 -8.64
CA GLN A 6 -34.96 34.41 -8.14
C GLN A 6 -33.64 33.68 -8.36
N SER A 7 -32.84 33.55 -7.31
CA SER A 7 -31.69 32.65 -7.32
C SER A 7 -32.23 31.23 -7.52
N MET A 8 -32.01 30.65 -8.71
CA MET A 8 -32.26 29.23 -8.92
C MET A 8 -31.59 28.44 -7.80
N ALA A 9 -32.33 27.56 -7.14
CA ALA A 9 -31.72 26.62 -6.21
C ALA A 9 -30.67 25.81 -6.98
N PHE A 10 -29.45 25.71 -6.42
CA PHE A 10 -28.31 25.06 -7.07
C PHE A 10 -28.64 23.62 -7.53
N GLU A 11 -29.57 22.95 -6.85
CA GLU A 11 -30.03 21.60 -7.17
C GLU A 11 -30.90 21.50 -8.44
N ASP A 12 -31.55 22.60 -8.84
CA ASP A 12 -32.37 22.68 -10.05
C ASP A 12 -31.55 23.04 -11.29
N ALA A 13 -30.31 23.51 -11.09
CA ALA A 13 -29.39 23.82 -12.16
C ALA A 13 -29.21 22.60 -13.09
N PRO A 14 -29.32 22.78 -14.41
CA PRO A 14 -29.19 21.67 -15.36
C PRO A 14 -27.84 20.96 -15.25
N GLU A 15 -26.78 21.69 -14.93
CA GLU A 15 -25.43 21.17 -14.69
C GLU A 15 -25.39 20.24 -13.47
N PHE A 16 -26.02 20.63 -12.36
CA PHE A 16 -26.09 19.80 -11.15
C PHE A 16 -26.86 18.51 -11.40
N ARG A 17 -28.01 18.58 -12.07
CA ARG A 17 -28.82 17.40 -12.43
C ARG A 17 -28.12 16.48 -13.42
N LEU A 18 -27.34 17.04 -14.35
CA LEU A 18 -26.49 16.26 -15.25
C LEU A 18 -25.39 15.54 -14.47
N LEU A 19 -24.62 16.28 -13.65
CA LEU A 19 -23.54 15.71 -12.85
C LEU A 19 -24.05 14.61 -11.92
N ARG A 20 -25.18 14.81 -11.24
CA ARG A 20 -25.80 13.81 -10.37
C ARG A 20 -26.16 12.51 -11.13
N ARG A 21 -26.74 12.63 -12.34
CA ARG A 21 -27.06 11.46 -13.18
C ARG A 21 -25.81 10.72 -13.65
N ILE A 22 -24.75 11.45 -14.01
CA ILE A 22 -23.47 10.86 -14.40
C ILE A 22 -22.83 10.15 -13.19
N LEU A 23 -22.74 10.81 -12.05
CA LEU A 23 -22.14 10.24 -10.83
C LEU A 23 -22.85 8.97 -10.37
N ALA A 24 -24.17 8.88 -10.51
CA ALA A 24 -24.93 7.66 -10.21
C ALA A 24 -24.50 6.45 -11.04
N ARG A 25 -23.86 6.64 -12.20
CA ARG A 25 -23.31 5.58 -13.06
C ARG A 25 -21.79 5.41 -12.93
N ILE A 26 -21.11 6.31 -12.22
CA ILE A 26 -19.65 6.26 -12.06
C ILE A 26 -19.26 5.79 -10.66
N ALA A 27 -19.74 6.48 -9.62
CA ALA A 27 -19.20 6.38 -8.27
C ALA A 27 -19.63 5.15 -7.44
N PRO A 28 -20.88 4.65 -7.51
CA PRO A 28 -21.33 3.57 -6.65
C PRO A 28 -20.51 2.28 -6.83
N LEU A 29 -20.23 1.57 -5.74
CA LEU A 29 -19.58 0.26 -5.76
C LEU A 29 -20.57 -0.79 -5.24
N HIS A 30 -21.08 -1.62 -6.15
CA HIS A 30 -22.02 -2.70 -5.87
C HIS A 30 -21.32 -4.06 -5.82
N LEU A 31 -20.25 -4.25 -6.59
CA LEU A 31 -19.43 -5.46 -6.58
C LEU A 31 -18.48 -5.47 -5.37
N LEU A 32 -18.99 -5.89 -4.22
CA LEU A 32 -18.25 -5.88 -2.95
C LEU A 32 -17.49 -7.19 -2.69
N ASP A 33 -18.18 -8.32 -2.82
CA ASP A 33 -17.65 -9.65 -2.53
C ASP A 33 -17.20 -10.36 -3.83
N PRO A 34 -15.90 -10.63 -3.99
CA PRO A 34 -15.36 -11.41 -5.11
C PRO A 34 -15.93 -12.82 -5.26
N GLN A 35 -16.46 -13.41 -4.19
CA GLN A 35 -17.04 -14.76 -4.19
C GLN A 35 -18.54 -14.77 -4.48
N ASP A 36 -19.17 -13.60 -4.63
CA ASP A 36 -20.58 -13.52 -5.02
C ASP A 36 -20.75 -14.07 -6.45
N GLN A 37 -21.83 -14.82 -6.67
CA GLN A 37 -22.19 -15.32 -8.01
C GLN A 37 -22.40 -14.19 -9.02
N ASN A 38 -22.78 -13.00 -8.53
CA ASN A 38 -22.96 -11.82 -9.37
C ASN A 38 -21.65 -11.08 -9.67
N PHE A 39 -20.48 -11.54 -9.16
CA PHE A 39 -19.17 -10.98 -9.49
C PHE A 39 -18.73 -11.36 -10.92
N THR A 40 -19.44 -10.79 -11.89
CA THR A 40 -19.31 -11.06 -13.32
C THR A 40 -19.36 -9.75 -14.10
N PRO A 41 -18.93 -9.73 -15.38
CA PRO A 41 -19.06 -8.54 -16.21
C PRO A 41 -20.51 -8.02 -16.32
N GLY A 42 -21.50 -8.92 -16.29
CA GLY A 42 -22.92 -8.57 -16.33
C GLY A 42 -23.46 -7.99 -15.01
N GLY A 43 -22.76 -8.22 -13.89
CA GLY A 43 -23.09 -7.65 -12.59
C GLY A 43 -22.60 -6.21 -12.39
N CYS A 44 -21.75 -5.69 -13.29
CA CYS A 44 -21.24 -4.33 -13.23
C CYS A 44 -22.35 -3.31 -13.56
N GLN A 45 -22.70 -2.44 -12.61
CA GLN A 45 -23.74 -1.42 -12.80
C GLN A 45 -23.19 0.00 -12.87
N SER A 46 -21.92 0.18 -12.51
CA SER A 46 -21.19 1.44 -12.57
C SER A 46 -19.79 1.27 -13.17
N VAL A 47 -19.15 2.39 -13.50
CA VAL A 47 -17.72 2.41 -13.89
C VAL A 47 -16.84 1.89 -12.75
N HIS A 48 -17.16 2.21 -11.49
CA HIS A 48 -16.41 1.71 -10.33
C HIS A 48 -16.53 0.19 -10.20
N ASP A 49 -17.69 -0.40 -10.53
CA ASP A 49 -17.84 -1.86 -10.59
C ASP A 49 -16.94 -2.48 -11.67
N VAL A 50 -16.89 -1.88 -12.87
CA VAL A 50 -16.00 -2.34 -13.95
C VAL A 50 -14.54 -2.31 -13.51
N ILE A 51 -14.10 -1.21 -12.89
CA ILE A 51 -12.73 -1.08 -12.36
C ILE A 51 -12.48 -2.16 -11.30
N ARG A 52 -13.41 -2.38 -10.36
CA ARG A 52 -13.27 -3.40 -9.32
C ARG A 52 -13.22 -4.81 -9.88
N PHE A 53 -14.07 -5.13 -10.85
CA PHE A 53 -14.11 -6.43 -11.51
C PHE A 53 -12.79 -6.72 -12.23
N ILE A 54 -12.30 -5.77 -13.05
CA ILE A 54 -11.03 -5.91 -13.75
C ILE A 54 -9.88 -6.07 -12.75
N HIS A 55 -9.86 -5.28 -11.68
CA HIS A 55 -8.85 -5.38 -10.63
C HIS A 55 -8.81 -6.77 -10.00
N GLU A 56 -9.96 -7.30 -9.58
CA GLU A 56 -10.03 -8.63 -8.97
C GLU A 56 -9.57 -9.73 -9.93
N LYS A 57 -10.01 -9.70 -11.19
CA LYS A 57 -9.59 -10.70 -12.19
C LYS A 57 -8.11 -10.60 -12.56
N ALA A 58 -7.54 -9.39 -12.57
CA ALA A 58 -6.10 -9.21 -12.72
C ALA A 58 -5.34 -9.78 -11.52
N VAL A 59 -5.82 -9.54 -10.29
CA VAL A 59 -5.23 -10.12 -9.07
C VAL A 59 -5.30 -11.64 -9.11
N GLU A 60 -6.47 -12.23 -9.38
CA GLU A 60 -6.66 -13.69 -9.49
C GLU A 60 -5.65 -14.33 -10.47
N GLU A 61 -5.48 -13.75 -11.66
CA GLU A 61 -4.54 -14.28 -12.66
C GLU A 61 -3.08 -14.16 -12.18
N LEU A 62 -2.72 -13.05 -11.52
CA LEU A 62 -1.37 -12.86 -10.96
C LEU A 62 -1.10 -13.76 -9.75
N MET A 63 -2.12 -14.27 -9.06
CA MET A 63 -1.93 -15.18 -7.92
C MET A 63 -1.37 -16.56 -8.31
N ASP A 64 -1.60 -17.01 -9.55
CA ASP A 64 -1.01 -18.26 -10.09
C ASP A 64 0.12 -17.92 -11.07
N LEU A 65 1.25 -17.44 -10.55
CA LEU A 65 2.41 -17.09 -11.38
C LEU A 65 2.86 -18.23 -12.31
N PRO A 66 2.92 -19.51 -11.88
CA PRO A 66 3.24 -20.59 -12.80
C PRO A 66 2.30 -20.66 -14.01
N ARG A 67 0.99 -20.54 -13.79
CA ARG A 67 0.00 -20.52 -14.87
C ARG A 67 0.13 -19.27 -15.73
N PHE A 68 0.34 -18.11 -15.11
CA PHE A 68 0.55 -16.83 -15.79
C PHE A 68 1.75 -16.90 -16.74
N VAL A 69 2.92 -17.32 -16.25
CA VAL A 69 4.14 -17.46 -17.06
C VAL A 69 3.97 -18.49 -18.17
N LYS A 70 3.25 -19.59 -17.91
CA LYS A 70 2.95 -20.61 -18.92
C LYS A 70 2.04 -20.06 -20.03
N ARG A 71 1.07 -19.23 -19.68
CA ARG A 71 0.10 -18.62 -20.62
C ARG A 71 0.74 -17.51 -21.45
N PHE A 72 1.48 -16.61 -20.80
CA PHE A 72 2.12 -15.47 -21.43
C PHE A 72 3.59 -15.78 -21.73
N LYS A 73 3.82 -16.46 -22.86
CA LYS A 73 5.18 -16.81 -23.31
C LYS A 73 6.04 -15.56 -23.44
N GLY A 74 7.26 -15.61 -22.88
CA GLY A 74 8.21 -14.50 -22.89
C GLY A 74 8.17 -13.61 -21.64
N VAL A 75 7.14 -13.74 -20.80
CA VAL A 75 7.12 -13.10 -19.49
C VAL A 75 8.18 -13.73 -18.59
N LYS A 76 9.02 -12.89 -17.99
CA LYS A 76 10.03 -13.30 -17.00
C LYS A 76 9.63 -12.77 -15.63
N ILE A 77 9.74 -13.64 -14.63
CA ILE A 77 9.57 -13.27 -13.23
C ILE A 77 10.90 -13.50 -12.54
N PHE A 78 11.41 -12.44 -11.93
CA PHE A 78 12.64 -12.47 -11.18
C PHE A 78 12.35 -12.65 -9.69
N THR A 79 13.30 -13.21 -8.97
CA THR A 79 13.33 -13.22 -7.51
C THR A 79 14.41 -12.28 -7.06
N LEU A 80 14.05 -11.27 -6.27
CA LEU A 80 15.01 -10.35 -5.70
C LEU A 80 15.87 -11.09 -4.67
N VAL A 81 17.18 -10.97 -4.81
CA VAL A 81 18.19 -11.52 -3.91
C VAL A 81 18.83 -10.36 -3.17
N SER A 82 18.60 -10.29 -1.86
CA SER A 82 19.13 -9.26 -0.98
C SER A 82 19.23 -9.78 0.44
N ASP A 83 19.86 -8.99 1.32
CA ASP A 83 19.98 -9.30 2.75
C ASP A 83 18.63 -9.25 3.49
N ILE A 84 17.61 -8.70 2.86
CA ILE A 84 16.25 -8.61 3.38
C ILE A 84 15.45 -9.81 2.85
N PRO A 85 15.08 -10.80 3.69
CA PRO A 85 14.50 -12.07 3.25
C PRO A 85 13.00 -11.95 2.92
N LEU A 86 12.64 -11.09 1.97
CA LEU A 86 11.26 -10.90 1.53
C LEU A 86 10.77 -11.97 0.56
N GLY A 87 11.68 -12.64 -0.15
CA GLY A 87 11.31 -13.53 -1.25
C GLY A 87 10.53 -12.81 -2.36
N LEU A 88 10.80 -11.52 -2.59
CA LEU A 88 10.05 -10.67 -3.50
C LEU A 88 10.19 -11.16 -4.95
N LYS A 89 9.05 -11.43 -5.59
CA LYS A 89 8.94 -11.69 -7.02
C LYS A 89 8.77 -10.37 -7.76
N ILE A 90 9.41 -10.21 -8.91
CA ILE A 90 9.35 -9.00 -9.72
C ILE A 90 8.94 -9.36 -11.14
N LEU A 91 7.88 -8.73 -11.61
CA LEU A 91 7.40 -8.74 -12.99
C LEU A 91 7.69 -7.37 -13.61
N ASP A 92 8.53 -7.31 -14.64
CA ASP A 92 8.79 -6.07 -15.38
C ASP A 92 7.89 -5.97 -16.61
N LEU A 93 7.11 -4.90 -16.68
CA LEU A 93 6.27 -4.52 -17.82
C LEU A 93 7.07 -3.75 -18.88
N GLY A 94 8.29 -3.32 -18.55
CA GLY A 94 9.21 -2.66 -19.46
C GLY A 94 9.99 -1.54 -18.79
N GLY A 95 11.31 -1.52 -19.01
CA GLY A 95 12.20 -0.46 -18.52
C GLY A 95 12.44 -0.45 -17.01
N GLY A 96 11.80 -1.37 -16.25
CA GLY A 96 11.95 -1.47 -14.81
C GLY A 96 13.19 -2.25 -14.37
N ILE A 97 13.75 -3.09 -15.24
CA ILE A 97 14.94 -3.91 -14.98
C ILE A 97 16.03 -3.63 -16.04
N ALA A 98 17.28 -3.71 -15.60
CA ALA A 98 18.45 -3.60 -16.45
C ALA A 98 18.49 -4.70 -17.54
N PRO A 99 18.70 -4.38 -18.83
CA PRO A 99 18.72 -5.36 -19.92
C PRO A 99 19.78 -6.46 -19.75
N GLU A 100 20.83 -6.17 -18.99
CA GLU A 100 21.93 -7.08 -18.70
C GLU A 100 21.53 -8.16 -17.65
N ALA A 101 20.40 -8.01 -16.97
CA ALA A 101 19.91 -8.98 -16.00
C ALA A 101 19.50 -10.30 -16.70
N GLN A 102 20.18 -11.39 -16.34
CA GLN A 102 19.94 -12.73 -16.89
C GLN A 102 19.40 -13.69 -15.83
N GLY A 103 18.76 -14.77 -16.28
CA GLY A 103 18.20 -15.81 -15.42
C GLY A 103 16.91 -15.39 -14.71
N THR A 104 16.74 -15.85 -13.47
CA THR A 104 15.53 -15.66 -12.65
C THR A 104 15.81 -15.02 -11.29
N ARG A 105 17.05 -14.58 -11.06
CA ARG A 105 17.49 -13.90 -9.84
C ARG A 105 17.94 -12.49 -10.19
N LEU A 106 17.59 -11.53 -9.34
CA LEU A 106 17.89 -10.11 -9.53
C LEU A 106 18.54 -9.56 -8.26
N LEU A 107 19.64 -8.83 -8.38
CA LEU A 107 20.16 -8.00 -7.28
C LEU A 107 19.52 -6.60 -7.32
N PRO A 108 19.39 -5.89 -6.19
CA PRO A 108 18.78 -4.55 -6.14
C PRO A 108 19.38 -3.55 -7.15
N GLU A 109 20.68 -3.63 -7.41
CA GLU A 109 21.40 -2.80 -8.39
C GLU A 109 20.90 -2.92 -9.84
N HIS A 110 20.24 -4.03 -10.18
CA HIS A 110 19.67 -4.23 -11.52
C HIS A 110 18.28 -3.60 -11.67
N ILE A 111 17.64 -3.18 -10.58
CA ILE A 111 16.37 -2.46 -10.67
C ILE A 111 16.67 -1.12 -11.33
N ARG A 112 15.88 -0.71 -12.32
CA ARG A 112 15.93 0.60 -12.99
C ARG A 112 14.70 1.45 -12.70
N SER A 113 13.58 0.80 -12.39
CA SER A 113 12.32 1.44 -11.97
C SER A 113 12.55 2.49 -10.88
N TRP A 114 12.27 3.75 -11.17
CA TRP A 114 12.50 4.84 -10.23
C TRP A 114 11.69 4.66 -8.94
N PRO A 115 10.37 4.37 -8.97
CA PRO A 115 9.62 4.23 -7.72
C PRO A 115 10.04 3.00 -6.91
N MET A 116 10.41 1.89 -7.57
CA MET A 116 10.91 0.70 -6.88
C MET A 116 12.24 0.95 -6.19
N LYS A 117 13.17 1.67 -6.84
CA LYS A 117 14.45 2.06 -6.24
C LYS A 117 14.25 2.89 -4.98
N ALA A 118 13.49 3.98 -5.09
CA ALA A 118 13.22 4.87 -3.97
C ALA A 118 12.63 4.11 -2.77
N LEU A 119 11.62 3.27 -3.02
CA LEU A 119 11.04 2.45 -1.95
C LEU A 119 12.06 1.45 -1.37
N TRP A 120 12.84 0.80 -2.22
CA TRP A 120 13.83 -0.18 -1.78
C TRP A 120 14.94 0.45 -0.92
N GLU A 121 15.45 1.62 -1.29
CA GLU A 121 16.44 2.38 -0.51
C GLU A 121 15.95 2.69 0.90
N GLY A 122 14.67 3.05 1.02
CA GLY A 122 14.02 3.20 2.32
C GLY A 122 13.99 1.88 3.10
N LEU A 123 13.50 0.82 2.46
CA LEU A 123 13.35 -0.49 3.11
C LEU A 123 14.70 -1.11 3.54
N SER A 124 15.77 -0.85 2.79
CA SER A 124 17.13 -1.30 3.06
C SER A 124 17.98 -0.31 3.83
N SER A 125 17.40 0.77 4.35
CA SER A 125 18.13 1.72 5.17
C SER A 125 18.64 1.04 6.46
N PRO A 126 19.87 1.35 6.93
CA PRO A 126 20.41 0.79 8.16
C PRO A 126 19.46 0.99 9.35
N GLY A 127 19.29 -0.04 10.19
CA GLY A 127 18.43 0.01 11.39
C GLY A 127 16.93 -0.18 11.13
N VAL A 128 16.45 -0.02 9.90
CA VAL A 128 15.03 -0.24 9.53
C VAL A 128 14.69 -1.72 9.56
N TRP A 129 15.59 -2.56 9.04
CA TRP A 129 15.40 -4.00 9.01
C TRP A 129 16.36 -4.71 9.96
N SER A 130 15.89 -5.07 11.15
CA SER A 130 16.66 -5.94 12.05
C SER A 130 16.41 -7.42 11.72
N THR A 131 17.47 -8.15 11.42
CA THR A 131 17.50 -9.62 11.32
C THR A 131 17.77 -10.29 12.67
N GLU A 132 17.95 -9.52 13.74
CA GLU A 132 18.15 -10.09 15.07
C GLU A 132 16.90 -10.87 15.49
N PRO A 133 17.05 -12.12 15.97
CA PRO A 133 15.94 -12.88 16.50
C PRO A 133 15.42 -12.17 17.74
N VAL A 134 14.33 -11.42 17.59
CA VAL A 134 13.50 -11.04 18.74
C VAL A 134 13.14 -12.34 19.46
N PRO A 135 13.22 -12.43 20.81
CA PRO A 135 12.83 -13.65 21.52
C PRO A 135 11.33 -13.88 21.28
N VAL A 136 11.01 -14.64 20.25
CA VAL A 136 9.63 -15.04 19.95
C VAL A 136 9.37 -16.31 20.73
N ASP A 137 8.26 -16.34 21.44
CA ASP A 137 7.71 -17.54 22.03
C ASP A 137 7.48 -18.59 20.94
N PHE A 138 8.42 -19.55 20.85
CA PHE A 138 8.45 -20.63 19.86
C PHE A 138 7.16 -21.46 19.87
N GLN A 139 6.36 -21.40 20.93
CA GLN A 139 5.11 -22.14 21.05
C GLN A 139 3.99 -21.57 20.14
N GLY A 140 3.98 -20.25 19.90
CA GLY A 140 3.05 -19.59 18.97
C GLY A 140 3.37 -19.86 17.51
N MET A 141 4.66 -19.89 17.14
CA MET A 141 5.12 -20.11 15.76
C MET A 141 5.09 -21.61 15.35
N MET A 142 5.33 -22.53 16.28
CA MET A 142 5.32 -23.97 16.02
C MET A 142 3.89 -24.56 15.96
N SER A 143 2.95 -23.96 16.71
CA SER A 143 1.53 -24.37 16.64
C SER A 143 0.87 -24.01 15.31
N SER A 144 1.43 -23.05 14.54
CA SER A 144 0.92 -22.67 13.22
C SER A 144 1.53 -23.46 12.06
N LEU A 145 2.71 -24.08 12.19
CA LEU A 145 3.19 -25.03 11.19
C LEU A 145 2.43 -26.37 11.25
N SER A 146 1.95 -26.72 12.44
CA SER A 146 1.23 -27.97 12.70
C SER A 146 -0.29 -27.83 12.49
N LYS A 147 -0.87 -26.63 12.59
CA LYS A 147 -2.31 -26.40 12.29
C LYS A 147 -2.64 -26.20 10.81
N THR A 148 -1.66 -25.96 9.93
CA THR A 148 -1.89 -25.96 8.47
C THR A 148 -2.19 -27.34 7.89
N VAL A 149 -2.16 -28.40 8.71
CA VAL A 149 -2.51 -29.78 8.30
C VAL A 149 -3.97 -30.13 8.61
N ALA A 150 -4.75 -29.26 9.27
CA ALA A 150 -6.18 -29.46 9.41
C ALA A 150 -6.91 -29.02 8.12
N VAL A 151 -6.87 -29.91 7.13
CA VAL A 151 -7.58 -29.81 5.84
C VAL A 151 -9.08 -29.67 6.10
N THR A 152 -9.61 -28.47 5.86
CA THR A 152 -11.05 -28.28 5.60
C THR A 152 -11.23 -28.37 4.09
N PRO A 153 -11.96 -29.36 3.54
CA PRO A 153 -12.18 -29.45 2.10
C PRO A 153 -13.04 -28.26 1.66
N GLY A 154 -12.48 -27.38 0.83
CA GLY A 154 -13.20 -26.24 0.25
C GLY A 154 -12.71 -24.84 0.67
N ALA A 155 -11.82 -24.74 1.66
CA ALA A 155 -11.12 -23.48 1.93
C ALA A 155 -9.83 -23.44 1.11
N THR A 156 -9.78 -22.60 0.08
CA THR A 156 -8.52 -22.28 -0.60
C THR A 156 -7.58 -21.62 0.41
N THR A 157 -6.61 -22.39 0.90
CA THR A 157 -5.46 -21.82 1.60
C THR A 157 -4.67 -20.99 0.59
N VAL A 158 -5.02 -19.71 0.46
CA VAL A 158 -4.36 -18.77 -0.45
C VAL A 158 -2.93 -18.54 0.06
N SER A 159 -2.01 -19.38 -0.40
CA SER A 159 -0.57 -19.23 -0.21
C SER A 159 -0.07 -18.05 -1.06
N GLY A 160 -0.12 -16.83 -0.52
CA GLY A 160 0.36 -15.63 -1.22
C GLY A 160 1.88 -15.45 -1.11
N PHE A 161 2.51 -14.95 -2.18
CA PHE A 161 3.92 -14.51 -2.21
C PHE A 161 3.98 -12.98 -2.34
N ASN A 162 5.15 -12.40 -2.03
CA ASN A 162 5.42 -10.98 -2.24
C ASN A 162 5.67 -10.70 -3.72
N LEU A 163 4.97 -9.72 -4.31
CA LEU A 163 5.03 -9.40 -5.73
C LEU A 163 5.20 -7.90 -5.96
N ALA A 164 6.12 -7.53 -6.84
CA ALA A 164 6.22 -6.22 -7.44
C ALA A 164 5.98 -6.33 -8.94
N VAL A 165 5.02 -5.58 -9.47
CA VAL A 165 4.86 -5.34 -10.91
C VAL A 165 5.40 -3.95 -11.18
N ILE A 166 6.41 -3.83 -12.04
CA ILE A 166 7.15 -2.59 -12.24
C ILE A 166 7.25 -2.22 -13.72
N SER A 167 7.45 -0.93 -13.99
CA SER A 167 8.04 -0.41 -15.23
C SER A 167 9.11 0.62 -14.86
N GLU A 168 9.68 1.33 -15.83
CA GLU A 168 10.60 2.45 -15.57
C GLU A 168 10.02 3.46 -14.54
N ASN A 169 8.74 3.79 -14.66
CA ASN A 169 8.09 4.87 -13.91
C ASN A 169 6.89 4.42 -13.06
N TYR A 170 6.64 3.11 -12.95
CA TYR A 170 5.51 2.55 -12.22
C TYR A 170 5.93 1.42 -11.28
N LEU A 171 5.24 1.34 -10.15
CA LEU A 171 5.36 0.28 -9.15
C LEU A 171 3.96 -0.09 -8.66
N ASN A 172 3.66 -1.38 -8.68
CA ASN A 172 2.58 -1.98 -7.93
C ASN A 172 3.15 -3.11 -7.07
N LEU A 173 3.21 -2.88 -5.76
CA LEU A 173 3.88 -3.74 -4.80
C LEU A 173 2.86 -4.29 -3.81
N HIS A 174 2.85 -5.62 -3.67
CA HIS A 174 2.05 -6.36 -2.72
C HIS A 174 3.00 -7.10 -1.76
N LEU A 175 3.02 -6.69 -0.50
CA LEU A 175 3.82 -7.33 0.55
C LEU A 175 2.91 -7.93 1.62
N ARG A 176 3.07 -9.23 1.84
CA ARG A 176 2.55 -9.97 2.98
C ARG A 176 3.71 -10.22 3.96
N LEU A 177 3.70 -9.50 5.07
CA LEU A 177 4.71 -9.60 6.12
C LEU A 177 4.03 -10.15 7.38
N GLY A 178 4.11 -11.47 7.58
CA GLY A 178 3.37 -12.14 8.65
C GLY A 178 1.86 -11.90 8.51
N TYR A 179 1.29 -11.12 9.44
CA TYR A 179 -0.14 -10.78 9.48
C TYR A 179 -0.48 -9.43 8.86
N HIS A 180 0.50 -8.68 8.37
CA HIS A 180 0.28 -7.40 7.70
C HIS A 180 0.29 -7.56 6.20
N PHE A 181 -0.56 -6.78 5.55
CA PHE A 181 -0.63 -6.62 4.12
C PHE A 181 -0.40 -5.16 3.77
N ASN A 182 0.65 -4.92 3.00
CA ASN A 182 0.98 -3.61 2.45
C ASN A 182 0.78 -3.66 0.95
N LEU A 183 0.08 -2.66 0.41
CA LEU A 183 -0.02 -2.40 -1.01
C LEU A 183 0.51 -1.00 -1.28
N VAL A 184 1.49 -0.89 -2.17
CA VAL A 184 2.00 0.39 -2.68
C VAL A 184 1.77 0.42 -4.19
N ASP A 185 1.02 1.40 -4.66
CA ASP A 185 0.85 1.70 -6.08
C ASP A 185 1.38 3.10 -6.34
N ALA A 186 2.38 3.24 -7.20
CA ALA A 186 3.05 4.50 -7.43
C ALA A 186 3.38 4.70 -8.91
N ARG A 187 3.10 5.90 -9.41
CA ARG A 187 3.62 6.40 -10.69
C ARG A 187 4.49 7.62 -10.41
N MET A 188 5.69 7.62 -10.98
CA MET A 188 6.68 8.67 -10.80
C MET A 188 7.32 9.04 -12.14
N GLU A 189 6.82 10.11 -12.74
CA GLU A 189 7.26 10.75 -13.96
C GLU A 189 7.90 12.12 -13.65
N THR A 190 8.49 12.75 -14.67
CA THR A 190 8.99 14.12 -14.57
C THR A 190 7.86 15.16 -14.48
N GLU A 191 6.71 14.86 -15.09
CA GLU A 191 5.51 15.70 -15.03
C GLU A 191 4.72 15.43 -13.75
N ALA A 192 4.79 16.38 -12.79
CA ALA A 192 4.10 16.28 -11.52
C ALA A 192 2.62 15.85 -11.62
N PRO A 193 1.78 16.39 -12.54
CA PRO A 193 0.35 16.03 -12.58
C PRO A 193 0.05 14.53 -12.76
N ARG A 194 0.98 13.74 -13.27
CA ARG A 194 0.81 12.30 -13.48
C ARG A 194 1.27 11.46 -12.29
N ASN A 195 1.93 12.09 -11.32
CA ASN A 195 2.54 11.41 -10.20
C ASN A 195 1.50 11.12 -9.12
N HIS A 196 1.55 9.91 -8.60
CA HIS A 196 0.73 9.49 -7.48
C HIS A 196 1.41 8.43 -6.63
N ILE A 197 1.12 8.44 -5.34
CA ILE A 197 1.40 7.34 -4.42
C ILE A 197 0.08 6.97 -3.77
N TYR A 198 -0.25 5.70 -3.83
CA TYR A 198 -1.33 5.08 -3.10
C TYR A 198 -0.73 4.00 -2.21
N PHE A 199 -0.92 4.16 -0.91
CA PHE A 199 -0.51 3.19 0.09
C PHE A 199 -1.74 2.65 0.80
N ARG A 200 -1.77 1.34 1.00
CA ARG A 200 -2.79 0.66 1.79
C ARG A 200 -2.13 -0.32 2.73
N PHE A 201 -2.47 -0.19 4.00
CA PHE A 201 -2.08 -1.11 5.06
C PHE A 201 -3.33 -1.78 5.63
N VAL A 202 -3.28 -3.10 5.79
CA VAL A 202 -4.30 -3.89 6.51
C VAL A 202 -3.60 -4.97 7.32
N GLY A 203 -4.03 -5.20 8.57
CA GLY A 203 -3.81 -6.49 9.22
C GLY A 203 -3.11 -6.46 10.59
N GLY A 204 -2.99 -7.67 11.15
CA GLY A 204 -2.56 -8.04 12.51
C GLY A 204 -3.42 -9.18 13.09
N VAL A 205 -2.85 -10.11 13.87
CA VAL A 205 -3.60 -11.16 14.63
C VAL A 205 -3.78 -10.77 16.10
N THR A 206 -3.50 -9.51 16.41
CA THR A 206 -3.63 -8.97 17.76
C THR A 206 -5.05 -8.50 18.05
N ASP A 207 -5.36 -8.39 19.34
CA ASP A 207 -6.60 -7.80 19.86
C ASP A 207 -6.92 -6.47 19.15
N LEU A 208 -8.21 -6.19 18.95
CA LEU A 208 -8.76 -5.05 18.22
C LEU A 208 -8.12 -3.71 18.68
N THR A 209 -7.80 -3.61 19.96
CA THR A 209 -7.11 -2.47 20.59
C THR A 209 -5.72 -2.21 20.01
N ARG A 210 -4.88 -3.25 19.83
CA ARG A 210 -3.54 -3.11 19.24
C ARG A 210 -3.58 -2.78 17.76
N ARG A 211 -4.55 -3.34 17.04
CA ARG A 211 -4.76 -3.01 15.62
C ARG A 211 -5.17 -1.55 15.43
N SER A 212 -6.04 -1.03 16.30
CA SER A 212 -6.43 0.39 16.29
C SER A 212 -5.25 1.32 16.59
N ARG A 213 -4.40 1.01 17.58
CA ARG A 213 -3.18 1.81 17.88
C ARG A 213 -2.22 1.88 16.72
N ARG A 214 -2.03 0.79 15.98
CA ARG A 214 -1.19 0.79 14.78
C ARG A 214 -1.77 1.67 13.68
N ALA A 215 -3.07 1.59 13.46
CA ALA A 215 -3.74 2.46 12.50
C ALA A 215 -3.55 3.94 12.87
N GLN A 216 -3.68 4.30 14.15
CA GLN A 216 -3.42 5.65 14.65
C GLN A 216 -1.95 6.08 14.50
N LEU A 217 -1.00 5.18 14.79
CA LEU A 217 0.43 5.44 14.59
C LEU A 217 0.74 5.74 13.12
N LEU A 218 0.27 4.87 12.22
CA LEU A 218 0.42 5.03 10.78
C LEU A 218 -0.21 6.32 10.30
N GLU A 219 -1.43 6.62 10.75
CA GLU A 219 -2.14 7.86 10.42
C GLU A 219 -1.34 9.10 10.82
N LYS A 220 -0.81 9.14 12.05
CA LYS A 220 0.02 10.26 12.54
C LYS A 220 1.28 10.44 11.71
N ILE A 221 2.02 9.35 11.45
CA ILE A 221 3.26 9.40 10.66
C ILE A 221 2.94 9.86 9.23
N LEU A 222 2.01 9.19 8.54
CA LEU A 222 1.70 9.47 7.14
C LEU A 222 1.14 10.89 6.94
N SER A 223 0.31 11.37 7.87
CA SER A 223 -0.23 12.74 7.80
C SER A 223 0.85 13.81 7.93
N GLN A 224 1.87 13.59 8.76
CA GLN A 224 3.00 14.51 8.89
C GLN A 224 3.87 14.55 7.62
N PHE A 225 3.89 13.50 6.82
CA PHE A 225 4.53 13.48 5.49
C PHE A 225 3.58 13.87 4.35
N HIS A 226 2.53 14.63 4.67
CA HIS A 226 1.57 15.20 3.72
C HIS A 226 0.79 14.18 2.88
N PHE A 227 0.64 12.95 3.37
CA PHE A 227 -0.35 12.04 2.80
C PHE A 227 -1.74 12.45 3.25
N LYS A 228 -2.71 12.38 2.33
CA LYS A 228 -4.12 12.33 2.69
C LYS A 228 -4.44 10.93 3.18
N VAL A 229 -4.71 10.79 4.48
CA VAL A 229 -4.98 9.50 5.14
C VAL A 229 -6.47 9.32 5.40
N ASP A 230 -6.97 8.10 5.22
CA ASP A 230 -8.30 7.64 5.59
C ASP A 230 -8.17 6.32 6.36
N THR A 231 -8.76 6.25 7.56
CA THR A 231 -8.67 5.10 8.45
C THR A 231 -10.05 4.52 8.73
N LYS A 232 -10.18 3.18 8.61
CA LYS A 232 -11.41 2.45 8.93
C LYS A 232 -11.08 1.16 9.68
N GLY A 233 -11.17 1.21 11.01
CA GLY A 233 -10.75 0.10 11.86
C GLY A 233 -9.23 -0.07 11.81
N ASP A 234 -8.76 -1.18 11.25
CA ASP A 234 -7.33 -1.48 11.06
C ASP A 234 -6.83 -1.23 9.64
N LEU A 235 -7.72 -0.80 8.74
CA LEU A 235 -7.38 -0.35 7.41
C LEU A 235 -6.89 1.09 7.45
N VAL A 236 -5.70 1.33 6.89
CA VAL A 236 -5.15 2.65 6.63
C VAL A 236 -4.93 2.80 5.13
N VAL A 237 -5.52 3.83 4.54
CA VAL A 237 -5.28 4.22 3.15
C VAL A 237 -4.65 5.60 3.14
N ALA A 238 -3.52 5.76 2.45
CA ALA A 238 -2.83 7.03 2.35
C ALA A 238 -2.54 7.35 0.89
N LYS A 239 -2.78 8.61 0.49
CA LYS A 239 -2.64 9.05 -0.90
C LYS A 239 -1.87 10.36 -1.01
N VAL A 240 -1.06 10.45 -2.04
CA VAL A 240 -0.38 11.67 -2.50
C VAL A 240 -0.57 11.75 -4.01
N LEU A 241 -0.88 12.95 -4.51
CA LEU A 241 -1.08 13.22 -5.93
C LEU A 241 -0.27 14.46 -6.32
N HIS A 242 0.16 14.51 -7.57
CA HIS A 242 0.64 15.70 -8.23
C HIS A 242 1.95 16.30 -7.67
N LEU A 243 2.78 15.50 -7.01
CA LEU A 243 4.07 15.97 -6.49
C LEU A 243 5.19 15.89 -7.55
N PRO A 244 6.18 16.80 -7.50
CA PRO A 244 7.44 16.66 -8.22
C PRO A 244 8.12 15.32 -7.95
N ARG A 245 8.97 14.88 -8.88
CA ARG A 245 9.65 13.58 -8.80
C ARG A 245 10.50 13.44 -7.53
N GLU A 246 11.25 14.48 -7.18
CA GLU A 246 12.14 14.50 -6.03
C GLU A 246 11.34 14.31 -4.73
N ASP A 247 10.19 14.97 -4.65
CA ASP A 247 9.27 14.81 -3.54
C ASP A 247 8.71 13.38 -3.47
N MET A 248 8.29 12.83 -4.61
CA MET A 248 7.79 11.45 -4.72
C MET A 248 8.82 10.42 -4.23
N GLU A 249 10.10 10.61 -4.61
CA GLU A 249 11.21 9.77 -4.18
C GLU A 249 11.38 9.77 -2.66
N GLN A 250 11.36 10.95 -2.03
CA GLN A 250 11.42 11.07 -0.57
C GLN A 250 10.26 10.36 0.12
N ARG A 251 9.02 10.48 -0.40
CA ARG A 251 7.84 9.83 0.18
C ARG A 251 7.91 8.30 0.02
N LEU A 252 8.43 7.81 -1.11
CA LEU A 252 8.61 6.37 -1.32
C LEU A 252 9.72 5.79 -0.44
N GLN A 253 10.85 6.48 -0.29
CA GLN A 253 11.89 6.10 0.68
C GLN A 253 11.29 6.03 2.08
N LEU A 254 10.51 7.04 2.48
CA LEU A 254 9.83 7.01 3.77
C LEU A 254 8.90 5.80 3.93
N LEU A 255 8.07 5.51 2.93
CA LEU A 255 7.20 4.33 2.96
C LEU A 255 7.99 3.03 3.10
N GLY A 256 9.14 2.91 2.42
CA GLY A 256 10.06 1.79 2.61
C GLY A 256 10.51 1.64 4.07
N ARG A 257 10.90 2.75 4.71
CA ARG A 257 11.30 2.76 6.13
C ARG A 257 10.13 2.39 7.05
N LEU A 258 8.94 2.94 6.77
CA LEU A 258 7.71 2.67 7.53
C LEU A 258 7.28 1.20 7.45
N ILE A 259 7.41 0.57 6.27
CA ILE A 259 7.13 -0.86 6.09
C ILE A 259 8.06 -1.71 6.95
N GLY A 260 9.36 -1.39 6.99
CA GLY A 260 10.31 -2.10 7.85
C GLY A 260 10.04 -1.89 9.35
N PHE A 261 9.73 -0.65 9.73
CA PHE A 261 9.41 -0.27 11.11
C PHE A 261 8.16 -0.97 11.64
N THR A 262 7.08 -1.00 10.86
CA THR A 262 5.80 -1.61 11.26
C THR A 262 5.88 -3.11 11.54
N ARG A 263 6.83 -3.81 10.90
CA ARG A 263 7.10 -5.24 11.20
C ARG A 263 7.58 -5.44 12.65
N GLN A 264 8.34 -4.50 13.20
CA GLN A 264 8.92 -4.63 14.56
C GLN A 264 7.90 -4.30 15.67
N LEU A 265 6.83 -3.58 15.32
CA LEU A 265 5.84 -3.04 16.26
C LEU A 265 4.82 -4.06 16.78
N ASP A 266 4.68 -5.23 16.14
CA ASP A 266 3.70 -6.26 16.54
C ASP A 266 3.88 -6.76 17.98
N ILE A 267 5.08 -6.62 18.53
CA ILE A 267 5.45 -7.12 19.86
C ILE A 267 5.41 -6.00 20.94
N GLN A 268 5.47 -4.72 20.52
CA GLN A 268 5.83 -3.62 21.41
C GLN A 268 4.69 -2.63 21.74
N LEU A 269 3.65 -2.51 20.89
CA LEU A 269 2.49 -1.64 21.16
C LEU A 269 1.54 -2.24 22.22
N ARG A 270 1.78 -1.96 23.50
CA ARG A 270 1.05 -2.55 24.64
C ARG A 270 0.06 -1.59 25.29
N ARG A 271 0.32 -0.28 25.26
CA ARG A 271 -0.51 0.80 25.82
C ARG A 271 -0.79 1.89 24.78
N ASP A 272 -1.80 2.72 25.03
CA ASP A 272 -2.13 3.87 24.16
C ASP A 272 -1.05 4.96 24.22
N ASP A 273 -0.44 5.15 25.38
CA ASP A 273 0.66 6.11 25.60
C ASP A 273 1.94 5.74 24.82
N ASP A 274 2.05 4.51 24.32
CA ASP A 274 3.21 4.09 23.53
C ASP A 274 3.18 4.73 22.12
N VAL A 275 2.00 5.16 21.64
CA VAL A 275 1.85 5.66 20.26
C VAL A 275 2.67 6.94 20.03
N PRO A 276 2.58 8.00 20.84
CA PRO A 276 3.46 9.17 20.73
C PRO A 276 4.95 8.82 20.74
N ASP A 277 5.38 7.93 21.63
CA ASP A 277 6.80 7.54 21.76
C ASP A 277 7.30 6.84 20.48
N PHE A 278 6.49 5.97 19.88
CA PHE A 278 6.83 5.31 18.61
C PHE A 278 6.77 6.27 17.41
N VAL A 279 5.87 7.26 17.41
CA VAL A 279 5.89 8.34 16.43
C VAL A 279 7.24 9.06 16.53
N GLU A 280 7.59 9.55 17.71
CA GLU A 280 8.84 10.28 17.94
C GLU A 280 10.07 9.46 17.60
N ALA A 281 10.11 8.18 17.99
CA ALA A 281 11.20 7.27 17.63
C ALA A 281 11.34 7.12 16.11
N PHE A 282 10.23 7.01 15.37
CA PHE A 282 10.25 6.97 13.92
C PHE A 282 10.83 8.28 13.35
N PHE A 283 10.38 9.44 13.82
CA PHE A 283 10.90 10.73 13.33
C PHE A 283 12.36 10.99 13.71
N HIS A 284 12.80 10.59 14.91
CA HIS A 284 14.20 10.73 15.31
C HIS A 284 15.13 9.90 14.43
N GLN A 285 14.70 8.71 14.02
CA GLN A 285 15.48 7.82 13.13
C GLN A 285 15.39 8.21 11.66
N ASN A 286 14.34 8.93 11.26
CA ASN A 286 13.98 9.14 9.85
C ASN A 286 13.79 10.63 9.50
N SER A 287 14.26 11.55 10.33
CA SER A 287 14.09 12.99 10.10
C SER A 287 14.58 13.36 8.71
N PRO A 288 13.76 14.06 7.91
CA PRO A 288 14.25 14.60 6.65
C PRO A 288 15.38 15.58 7.00
N LEU A 289 16.56 15.35 6.43
CA LEU A 289 17.63 16.35 6.43
C LEU A 289 17.07 17.62 5.74
N GLY A 290 16.49 18.56 6.51
CA GLY A 290 16.10 19.86 5.97
C GLY A 290 14.90 20.57 6.60
N GLU A 291 13.97 19.91 7.29
CA GLU A 291 12.81 20.60 7.86
C GLU A 291 12.87 20.63 9.38
N LYS A 292 13.04 21.84 9.93
CA LYS A 292 12.89 22.11 11.36
C LYS A 292 11.49 21.67 11.81
N PRO A 293 11.36 20.95 12.93
CA PRO A 293 10.04 20.70 13.51
C PRO A 293 9.35 22.04 13.81
N PRO A 294 8.02 22.14 13.63
CA PRO A 294 7.29 23.35 13.99
C PRO A 294 7.49 23.59 15.49
N GLU A 295 8.05 24.75 15.83
CA GLU A 295 8.21 25.20 17.20
C GLU A 295 6.83 25.21 17.87
N GLY A 296 6.70 24.40 18.93
CA GLY A 296 5.46 24.26 19.68
C GLY A 296 4.99 25.62 20.17
N GLY A 297 3.86 26.08 19.64
CA GLY A 297 3.15 27.24 20.15
C GLY A 297 2.73 26.97 21.59
N SER A 298 3.40 27.63 22.52
CA SER A 298 2.96 27.77 23.91
C SER A 298 1.53 28.30 23.89
N TYR A 299 0.57 27.45 24.25
CA TYR A 299 -0.71 27.90 24.76
C TYR A 299 -0.45 28.41 26.18
N ASP A 300 -0.05 29.68 26.29
CA ASP A 300 -0.13 30.41 27.55
C ASP A 300 -1.62 30.64 27.85
N GLY A 301 -2.09 29.98 28.90
CA GLY A 301 -3.39 30.27 29.49
C GLY A 301 -3.36 31.62 30.17
N LYS A 302 -4.28 32.50 29.77
CA LYS A 302 -5.02 33.46 30.61
C LYS A 302 -6.27 33.91 29.88
#